data_AF-A0A7C7YRA4-F1
#
_entry.id   AF-A0A7C7YRA4-F1
#
_cell.length_a   1.000
_cell.length_b   1.000
_cell.length_c   1.000
_cell.angle_alpha   90.00
_cell.angle_beta   90.00
_cell.angle_gamma   90.00
#
_symmetry.space_group_name_H-M   'P 1'
#
loop_
_entity.id
_entity.type
_entity.pdbx_description
1 polymer ?
#
loop_
_entity_poly.entity_id
_entity_poly.type
_entity_poly.pdbx_seq_one_letter_code
_entity_poly.pdbx_strand_id
1 'polypeptide(L)'
;MAHSKRTCATRPAKSLLWLLVTTMAISSGSSAAPLPTDLSTIVQEELDRVAATEDQVRYRGQYAALVPLGTPAARLLLTMLRDEDLFIARRRQAANALHDVANTELIGALHQTMEDLLLEPWVETEVGLMLARLGERQTLDRWIGQLRRITDPPPTTVTLAEVLKGLGTLGDLQFRSADLAGASTTHQRRIALMKDLIPRVSKRLQPALTDEMQAIHYNLACCLALSGKVEEAFEAARISLLSSTIRITMVEVDGDLRALREDPQWGEWLLQQRLLHQSSAQEFEEPEPKEKQR
;
A
#
# COMPACT_ATOMS: atom_id res chain seq x y z
N MET A 1 6.29 23.43 46.90
CA MET A 1 6.12 24.87 46.60
C MET A 1 7.44 25.39 46.06
N ALA A 2 7.40 26.14 44.94
CA ALA A 2 8.33 27.19 44.46
C ALA A 2 9.84 27.04 44.74
N HIS A 3 10.81 27.35 43.88
CA HIS A 3 10.97 27.94 42.55
C HIS A 3 12.48 27.75 42.25
N SER A 4 12.94 27.46 41.01
CA SER A 4 13.43 28.46 40.04
C SER A 4 14.47 29.43 40.66
N LYS A 5 15.71 29.64 40.17
CA LYS A 5 16.26 29.65 38.81
C LYS A 5 17.78 29.96 38.86
N ARG A 6 18.49 29.49 37.83
CA ARG A 6 19.54 30.17 37.02
C ARG A 6 20.85 30.65 37.65
N THR A 7 21.94 30.19 37.04
CA THR A 7 23.00 31.09 36.55
C THR A 7 23.23 30.86 35.07
N CYS A 8 23.36 31.99 34.38
CA CYS A 8 23.51 32.17 32.95
C CYS A 8 25.00 32.31 32.63
N ALA A 9 25.45 31.77 31.50
CA ALA A 9 26.71 32.17 30.89
C ALA A 9 26.50 32.33 29.38
N THR A 10 26.84 33.52 28.92
CA THR A 10 26.58 34.09 27.59
C THR A 10 27.69 33.76 26.59
N ARG A 11 27.25 33.51 25.35
CA ARG A 11 27.93 33.57 24.01
C ARG A 11 28.91 34.75 23.85
N PRO A 12 29.77 34.88 22.78
CA PRO A 12 29.57 34.40 21.38
C PRO A 12 30.82 34.04 20.51
N ALA A 13 30.60 33.37 19.37
CA ALA A 13 31.37 33.48 18.10
C ALA A 13 30.59 32.69 17.01
N LYS A 14 29.82 33.30 16.10
CA LYS A 14 30.17 33.88 14.78
C LYS A 14 31.27 33.13 14.00
N SER A 15 30.85 32.32 13.02
CA SER A 15 31.29 32.28 11.61
C SER A 15 30.87 30.94 10.99
N LEU A 16 29.83 30.89 10.16
CA LEU A 16 29.78 31.17 8.71
C LEU A 16 29.99 29.89 7.87
N LEU A 17 28.93 29.54 7.12
CA LEU A 17 28.87 28.84 5.82
C LEU A 17 29.74 27.57 5.68
N TRP A 18 29.21 26.40 5.32
CA TRP A 18 28.59 26.12 4.03
C TRP A 18 27.43 25.12 4.17
N LEU A 19 26.20 25.58 3.99
CA LEU A 19 25.09 24.73 3.54
C LEU A 19 25.13 24.75 2.01
N LEU A 20 25.49 23.63 1.38
CA LEU A 20 25.16 23.39 -0.02
C LEU A 20 23.67 23.00 -0.09
N VAL A 21 22.81 23.99 0.06
CA VAL A 21 21.45 23.93 -0.48
C VAL A 21 21.62 24.31 -1.94
N THR A 22 21.62 23.31 -2.81
CA THR A 22 21.47 23.54 -4.24
C THR A 22 20.04 24.03 -4.47
N THR A 23 19.84 25.35 -4.33
CA THR A 23 18.68 26.04 -4.87
C THR A 23 18.75 25.90 -6.39
N MET A 24 18.13 24.85 -6.93
CA MET A 24 17.70 24.84 -8.32
C MET A 24 16.70 25.99 -8.45
N ALA A 25 17.17 27.09 -9.04
CA ALA A 25 16.31 28.16 -9.51
C ALA A 25 15.27 27.53 -10.42
N ILE A 26 14.00 27.59 -10.01
CA ILE A 26 12.87 27.32 -10.90
C ILE A 26 12.83 28.49 -11.86
N SER A 27 13.61 28.37 -12.93
CA SER A 27 13.40 29.13 -14.15
C SER A 27 12.02 28.74 -14.64
N SER A 28 11.07 29.68 -14.56
CA SER A 28 9.81 29.67 -15.29
C SER A 28 10.10 29.81 -16.78
N GLY A 29 10.68 28.76 -17.35
CA GLY A 29 10.84 28.52 -18.77
C GLY A 29 10.14 27.20 -19.06
N SER A 30 8.94 27.28 -19.63
CA SER A 30 8.25 26.13 -20.20
C SER A 30 9.05 25.64 -21.41
N SER A 31 10.13 24.92 -21.16
CA SER A 31 10.81 24.08 -22.13
C SER A 31 10.57 22.65 -21.69
N ALA A 32 9.45 22.07 -22.14
CA ALA A 32 9.27 20.63 -22.07
C ALA A 32 10.52 19.99 -22.69
N ALA A 33 11.22 19.16 -21.91
CA ALA A 33 12.33 18.39 -22.44
C ALA A 33 11.81 17.64 -23.69
N PRO A 34 12.58 17.56 -24.79
CA PRO A 34 12.17 16.79 -25.94
C PRO A 34 11.87 15.36 -25.47
N LEU A 35 10.70 14.86 -25.83
CA LEU A 35 10.29 13.49 -25.47
C LEU A 35 11.38 12.51 -25.91
N PRO A 36 11.77 11.56 -25.05
CA PRO A 36 12.70 10.51 -25.45
C PRO A 36 12.16 9.83 -26.70
N THR A 37 13.03 9.60 -27.69
CA THR A 37 12.66 8.95 -28.96
C THR A 37 12.11 7.53 -28.75
N ASP A 38 12.23 6.99 -27.54
CA ASP A 38 11.69 5.70 -27.15
C ASP A 38 11.02 5.69 -25.77
N LEU A 39 9.96 6.50 -25.62
CA LEU A 39 9.12 6.53 -24.41
C LEU A 39 8.58 5.13 -24.05
N SER A 40 8.27 4.32 -25.06
CA SER A 40 7.71 2.97 -24.87
C SER A 40 8.71 2.05 -24.19
N THR A 41 9.97 2.06 -24.63
CA THR A 41 11.02 1.26 -24.00
C THR A 41 11.29 1.71 -22.57
N ILE A 42 11.38 3.02 -22.30
CA ILE A 42 11.61 3.51 -20.92
C ILE A 42 10.49 3.05 -19.98
N VAL A 43 9.23 3.14 -20.42
CA VAL A 43 8.10 2.65 -19.61
C VAL A 43 8.21 1.14 -19.40
N GLN A 44 8.46 0.36 -20.44
CA GLN A 44 8.57 -1.10 -20.33
C GLN A 44 9.72 -1.55 -19.43
N GLU A 45 10.90 -0.94 -19.56
CA GLU A 45 12.06 -1.22 -18.72
C GLU A 45 11.77 -0.98 -17.24
N GLU A 46 11.05 0.09 -16.91
CA GLU A 46 10.69 0.37 -15.53
C GLU A 46 9.61 -0.58 -15.00
N LEU A 47 8.62 -0.96 -15.82
CA LEU A 47 7.66 -1.99 -15.44
C LEU A 47 8.36 -3.33 -15.17
N ASP A 48 9.34 -3.70 -16.00
CA ASP A 48 10.12 -4.93 -15.84
C ASP A 48 11.04 -4.88 -14.62
N ARG A 49 11.65 -3.72 -14.33
CA ARG A 49 12.43 -3.51 -13.11
C ARG A 49 11.57 -3.78 -11.87
N VAL A 50 10.40 -3.13 -11.78
CA VAL A 50 9.49 -3.30 -10.63
C VAL A 50 9.03 -4.76 -10.53
N ALA A 51 8.69 -5.39 -11.65
CA ALA A 51 8.31 -6.80 -11.69
C ALA A 51 9.40 -7.74 -11.15
N ALA A 52 10.67 -7.41 -11.37
CA ALA A 52 11.78 -8.23 -10.92
C ALA A 52 12.08 -8.08 -9.42
N THR A 53 11.88 -6.88 -8.85
CA THR A 53 12.35 -6.56 -7.49
C THR A 53 11.25 -6.45 -6.45
N GLU A 54 10.04 -6.07 -6.86
CA GLU A 54 9.00 -5.55 -5.96
C GLU A 54 7.58 -6.02 -6.31
N ASP A 55 7.40 -7.00 -7.21
CA ASP A 55 6.07 -7.48 -7.66
C ASP A 55 5.19 -8.04 -6.53
N GLN A 56 5.81 -8.41 -5.41
CA GLN A 56 5.13 -8.87 -4.20
C GLN A 56 4.35 -7.77 -3.46
N VAL A 57 4.60 -6.49 -3.75
CA VAL A 57 3.99 -5.35 -3.05
C VAL A 57 3.52 -4.27 -4.04
N ARG A 58 2.56 -3.47 -3.60
CA ARG A 58 2.08 -2.29 -4.31
C ARG A 58 2.02 -1.13 -3.32
N TYR A 59 2.70 -0.04 -3.65
CA TYR A 59 2.73 1.16 -2.81
C TYR A 59 2.86 2.42 -3.67
N ARG A 60 2.66 3.59 -3.06
CA ARG A 60 2.74 4.87 -3.78
C ARG A 60 4.19 5.29 -4.03
N GLY A 61 4.49 5.70 -5.26
CA GLY A 61 5.83 6.11 -5.66
C GLY A 61 6.73 4.95 -6.11
N GLN A 62 6.18 3.75 -6.23
CA GLN A 62 6.88 2.57 -6.75
C GLN A 62 7.42 2.79 -8.17
N TYR A 63 6.76 3.65 -8.95
CA TYR A 63 7.14 4.04 -10.32
C TYR A 63 7.62 5.50 -10.39
N ALA A 64 8.27 6.00 -9.34
CA ALA A 64 8.76 7.39 -9.27
C ALA A 64 9.67 7.78 -10.45
N ALA A 65 10.38 6.83 -11.06
CA ALA A 65 11.22 7.06 -12.23
C ALA A 65 10.43 7.53 -13.48
N LEU A 66 9.14 7.19 -13.57
CA LEU A 66 8.28 7.60 -14.69
C LEU A 66 7.66 8.99 -14.50
N VAL A 67 7.65 9.54 -13.28
CA VAL A 67 7.02 10.83 -12.96
C VAL A 67 7.57 11.98 -13.83
N PRO A 68 8.89 12.12 -14.07
CA PRO A 68 9.42 13.19 -14.93
C PRO A 68 8.95 13.13 -16.38
N LEU A 69 8.47 11.98 -16.87
CA LEU A 69 7.97 11.82 -18.24
C LEU A 69 6.57 12.44 -18.42
N GLY A 70 5.87 12.73 -17.33
CA GLY A 70 4.62 13.50 -17.33
C GLY A 70 3.48 12.91 -18.17
N THR A 71 2.68 13.78 -18.77
CA THR A 71 1.45 13.41 -19.50
C THR A 71 1.68 12.37 -20.61
N PRO A 72 2.76 12.44 -21.42
CA PRO A 72 3.01 11.43 -22.44
C PRO A 72 3.12 10.00 -21.89
N ALA A 73 3.85 9.79 -20.78
CA ALA A 73 3.90 8.49 -20.11
C ALA A 73 2.53 8.09 -19.54
N ALA A 74 1.82 9.03 -18.90
CA ALA A 74 0.48 8.76 -18.37
C ALA A 74 -0.51 8.30 -19.45
N ARG A 75 -0.48 8.92 -20.64
CA ARG A 75 -1.31 8.52 -21.78
C ARG A 75 -0.96 7.12 -22.29
N LEU A 76 0.33 6.80 -22.41
CA LEU A 76 0.77 5.47 -22.81
C LEU A 76 0.32 4.40 -21.80
N LEU A 77 0.50 4.65 -20.50
CA LEU A 77 0.06 3.75 -19.44
C LEU A 77 -1.46 3.56 -19.42
N LEU A 78 -2.25 4.61 -19.69
CA LEU A 78 -3.70 4.50 -19.82
C LEU A 78 -4.10 3.64 -21.04
N THR A 79 -3.39 3.77 -22.16
CA THR A 79 -3.59 2.88 -23.32
C THR A 79 -3.30 1.43 -22.94
N MET A 80 -2.18 1.17 -22.27
CA MET A 80 -1.82 -0.19 -21.81
C MET A 80 -2.84 -0.76 -20.81
N LEU A 81 -3.39 0.06 -19.91
CA LEU A 81 -4.44 -0.38 -18.97
C LEU A 81 -5.70 -0.85 -19.72
N ARG A 82 -6.07 -0.15 -20.79
CA ARG A 82 -7.28 -0.43 -21.59
C ARG A 82 -7.10 -1.52 -22.65
N ASP A 83 -5.86 -1.92 -22.93
CA ASP A 83 -5.56 -2.92 -23.94
C ASP A 83 -5.88 -4.33 -23.41
N GLU A 84 -7.02 -4.87 -23.83
CA GLU A 84 -7.49 -6.21 -23.43
C GLU A 84 -6.64 -7.35 -23.98
N ASP A 85 -5.85 -7.11 -25.03
CA ASP A 85 -4.94 -8.11 -25.60
C ASP A 85 -3.67 -8.29 -24.74
N LEU A 86 -3.36 -7.32 -23.86
CA LEU A 86 -2.25 -7.44 -22.93
C LEU A 86 -2.58 -8.39 -21.76
N PHE A 87 -1.56 -9.15 -21.34
CA PHE A 87 -1.65 -9.95 -20.13
C PHE A 87 -2.06 -9.10 -18.92
N ILE A 88 -2.98 -9.65 -18.12
CA ILE A 88 -3.55 -8.96 -16.94
C ILE A 88 -2.48 -8.41 -15.98
N ALA A 89 -1.36 -9.12 -15.80
CA ALA A 89 -0.25 -8.66 -14.96
C ALA A 89 0.35 -7.35 -15.48
N ARG A 90 0.56 -7.24 -16.80
CA ARG A 90 1.10 -6.02 -17.43
C ARG A 90 0.11 -4.86 -17.34
N ARG A 91 -1.19 -5.13 -17.50
CA ARG A 91 -2.24 -4.10 -17.34
C ARG A 91 -2.32 -3.58 -15.90
N ARG A 92 -2.15 -4.46 -14.90
CA ARG A 92 -2.07 -4.08 -13.48
C ARG A 92 -0.82 -3.24 -13.17
N GLN A 93 0.33 -3.61 -13.72
CA GLN A 93 1.56 -2.81 -13.61
C GLN A 93 1.34 -1.41 -14.21
N ALA A 94 0.70 -1.34 -15.39
CA ALA A 94 0.37 -0.07 -16.01
C ALA A 94 -0.59 0.77 -15.15
N ALA A 95 -1.61 0.16 -14.54
CA ALA A 95 -2.48 0.86 -13.59
C ALA A 95 -1.69 1.40 -12.39
N ASN A 96 -0.82 0.58 -11.78
CA ASN A 96 0.00 0.98 -10.64
C ASN A 96 0.92 2.16 -10.98
N ALA A 97 1.62 2.08 -12.11
CA ALA A 97 2.45 3.17 -12.61
C ALA A 97 1.63 4.44 -12.91
N LEU A 98 0.44 4.27 -13.48
CA LEU A 98 -0.44 5.38 -13.80
C LEU A 98 -0.88 6.15 -12.56
N HIS A 99 -1.09 5.48 -11.42
CA HIS A 99 -1.37 6.15 -10.14
C HIS A 99 -0.25 7.08 -9.69
N ASP A 100 1.00 6.83 -10.07
CA ASP A 100 2.13 7.71 -9.72
C ASP A 100 2.23 8.88 -10.70
N VAL A 101 2.10 8.60 -12.00
CA VAL A 101 2.39 9.55 -13.10
C VAL A 101 1.20 10.43 -13.48
N ALA A 102 -0.04 9.99 -13.23
CA ALA A 102 -1.24 10.72 -13.64
C ALA A 102 -1.30 12.14 -13.06
N ASN A 103 -1.68 13.08 -13.93
CA ASN A 103 -1.86 14.50 -13.63
C ASN A 103 -3.20 15.01 -14.19
N THR A 104 -3.54 16.27 -13.93
CA THR A 104 -4.85 16.87 -14.26
C THR A 104 -5.17 16.89 -15.76
N GLU A 105 -4.18 16.82 -16.65
CA GLU A 105 -4.41 16.77 -18.10
C GLU A 105 -5.05 15.45 -18.55
N LEU A 106 -5.01 14.40 -17.70
CA LEU A 106 -5.59 13.09 -18.01
C LEU A 106 -7.08 12.98 -17.64
N ILE A 107 -7.65 13.93 -16.88
CA ILE A 107 -9.03 13.85 -16.37
C ILE A 107 -10.04 13.55 -17.49
N GLY A 108 -9.93 14.26 -18.63
CA GLY A 108 -10.83 14.03 -19.77
C GLY A 108 -10.75 12.61 -20.34
N ALA A 109 -9.55 12.05 -20.46
CA ALA A 109 -9.35 10.69 -20.97
C ALA A 109 -9.81 9.61 -19.95
N LEU A 110 -9.65 9.89 -18.65
CA LEU A 110 -10.17 9.02 -17.60
C LEU A 110 -11.71 9.00 -17.60
N HIS A 111 -12.38 10.14 -17.74
CA HIS A 111 -13.83 10.18 -17.90
C HIS A 111 -14.30 9.44 -19.15
N GLN A 112 -13.63 9.63 -20.29
CA GLN A 112 -13.95 8.88 -21.50
C GLN A 112 -13.80 7.36 -21.30
N THR A 113 -12.85 6.93 -20.47
CA THR A 113 -12.70 5.51 -20.12
C THR A 113 -13.88 5.01 -19.28
N MET A 114 -14.37 5.82 -18.33
CA MET A 114 -15.53 5.49 -17.49
C MET A 114 -16.86 5.47 -18.26
N GLU A 115 -16.93 6.04 -19.46
CA GLU A 115 -18.11 6.00 -20.33
C GLU A 115 -18.27 4.66 -21.06
N ASP A 116 -17.24 3.81 -21.05
CA ASP A 116 -17.29 2.49 -21.66
C ASP A 116 -18.18 1.55 -20.84
N LEU A 117 -19.31 1.14 -21.43
CA LEU A 117 -20.28 0.25 -20.81
C LEU A 117 -19.76 -1.17 -20.59
N LEU A 118 -18.68 -1.56 -21.28
CA LEU A 118 -18.04 -2.87 -21.15
C LEU A 118 -16.76 -2.80 -20.30
N LEU A 119 -16.49 -1.66 -19.66
CA LEU A 119 -15.30 -1.51 -18.82
C LEU A 119 -15.27 -2.56 -17.71
N GLU A 120 -14.16 -3.27 -17.61
CA GLU A 120 -13.98 -4.27 -16.56
C GLU A 120 -14.06 -3.62 -15.16
N PRO A 121 -14.78 -4.21 -14.19
CA PRO A 121 -15.00 -3.59 -12.88
C PRO A 121 -13.72 -3.22 -12.11
N TRP A 122 -12.64 -3.99 -12.31
CA TRP A 122 -11.36 -3.69 -11.68
C TRP A 122 -10.68 -2.47 -12.33
N VAL A 123 -10.81 -2.29 -13.65
CA VAL A 123 -10.30 -1.10 -14.36
C VAL A 123 -11.13 0.12 -13.97
N GLU A 124 -12.46 -0.02 -13.88
CA GLU A 124 -13.35 1.04 -13.37
C GLU A 124 -12.86 1.54 -12.00
N THR A 125 -12.56 0.61 -11.08
CA THR A 125 -12.04 0.95 -9.75
C THR A 125 -10.71 1.70 -9.83
N GLU A 126 -9.77 1.24 -10.65
CA GLU A 126 -8.47 1.92 -10.83
C GLU A 126 -8.64 3.34 -11.37
N VAL A 127 -9.46 3.53 -12.41
CA VAL A 127 -9.74 4.83 -13.03
C VAL A 127 -10.46 5.76 -12.05
N GLY A 128 -11.46 5.26 -11.32
CA GLY A 128 -12.18 6.04 -10.31
C GLY A 128 -11.27 6.52 -9.17
N LEU A 129 -10.32 5.70 -8.73
CA LEU A 129 -9.32 6.10 -7.74
C LEU A 129 -8.34 7.15 -8.29
N MET A 130 -7.94 7.04 -9.56
CA MET A 130 -7.11 8.07 -10.22
C MET A 130 -7.85 9.41 -10.31
N LEU A 131 -9.11 9.39 -10.74
CA LEU A 131 -9.98 10.58 -10.78
C LEU A 131 -10.08 11.24 -9.40
N ALA A 132 -10.33 10.45 -8.35
CA ALA A 132 -10.39 10.95 -6.98
C ALA A 132 -9.08 11.60 -6.52
N ARG A 133 -7.92 11.01 -6.87
CA ARG A 133 -6.60 11.59 -6.59
C ARG A 133 -6.39 12.92 -7.30
N LEU A 134 -6.96 13.08 -8.49
CA LEU A 134 -6.89 14.31 -9.30
C LEU A 134 -7.95 15.35 -8.90
N GLY A 135 -8.76 15.08 -7.87
CA GLY A 135 -9.76 15.99 -7.31
C GLY A 135 -11.21 15.63 -7.64
N GLU A 136 -11.46 14.74 -8.59
CA GLU A 136 -12.80 14.31 -9.02
C GLU A 136 -13.30 13.14 -8.17
N ARG A 137 -13.83 13.47 -6.98
CA ARG A 137 -14.15 12.46 -5.94
C ARG A 137 -15.54 11.85 -6.01
N GLN A 138 -16.43 12.36 -6.85
CA GLN A 138 -17.86 11.98 -6.83
C GLN A 138 -18.10 10.47 -6.93
N THR A 139 -17.39 9.80 -7.84
CA THR A 139 -17.51 8.34 -8.05
C THR A 139 -17.03 7.55 -6.84
N LEU A 140 -15.86 7.92 -6.28
CA LEU A 140 -15.31 7.28 -5.09
C LEU A 140 -16.22 7.45 -3.89
N ASP A 141 -16.70 8.67 -3.63
CA ASP A 141 -17.54 8.96 -2.48
C ASP A 141 -18.89 8.21 -2.57
N ARG A 142 -19.42 8.02 -3.79
CA ARG A 142 -20.59 7.16 -4.04
C ARG A 142 -20.31 5.70 -3.69
N TRP A 143 -19.19 5.12 -4.14
CA TRP A 143 -18.82 3.74 -3.81
C TRP A 143 -18.62 3.55 -2.30
N ILE A 144 -17.91 4.48 -1.64
CA ILE A 144 -17.75 4.48 -0.18
C ILE A 144 -19.12 4.53 0.50
N GLY A 145 -20.02 5.41 0.05
CA GLY A 145 -21.37 5.51 0.58
C GLY A 145 -22.18 4.23 0.43
N GLN A 146 -22.06 3.53 -0.70
CA GLN A 146 -22.70 2.23 -0.94
C GLN A 146 -22.16 1.16 0.00
N LEU A 147 -20.83 1.07 0.16
CA LEU A 147 -20.19 0.12 1.09
C LEU A 147 -20.55 0.41 2.54
N ARG A 148 -20.65 1.69 2.94
CA ARG A 148 -21.08 2.08 4.29
C ARG A 148 -22.51 1.66 4.62
N ARG A 149 -23.44 1.69 3.66
CA ARG A 149 -24.81 1.17 3.87
C ARG A 149 -24.83 -0.32 4.23
N ILE A 150 -23.86 -1.09 3.73
CA ILE A 150 -23.71 -2.51 4.03
C ILE A 150 -22.96 -2.70 5.35
N THR A 151 -21.87 -1.95 5.53
CA THR A 151 -20.90 -2.20 6.59
C THR A 151 -21.23 -1.50 7.91
N ASP A 152 -21.88 -0.34 7.92
CA ASP A 152 -22.18 0.42 9.14
C ASP A 152 -23.22 -0.25 10.06
N PRO A 153 -24.30 -0.87 9.55
CA PRO A 153 -25.24 -1.59 10.40
C PRO A 153 -24.57 -2.71 11.22
N PRO A 154 -25.08 -3.03 12.42
CA PRO A 154 -24.60 -4.17 13.19
C PRO A 154 -24.73 -5.48 12.38
N PRO A 155 -23.66 -6.28 12.24
CA PRO A 155 -23.74 -7.51 11.48
C PRO A 155 -24.64 -8.54 12.16
N THR A 156 -25.36 -9.31 11.35
CA THR A 156 -26.12 -10.50 11.75
C THR A 156 -25.42 -11.74 11.21
N THR A 157 -25.82 -12.93 11.65
CA THR A 157 -25.28 -14.18 11.10
C THR A 157 -25.44 -14.28 9.59
N VAL A 158 -26.52 -13.69 9.02
CA VAL A 158 -26.80 -13.72 7.57
C VAL A 158 -25.94 -12.70 6.82
N THR A 159 -25.72 -11.52 7.41
CA THR A 159 -25.02 -10.41 6.74
C THR A 159 -23.51 -10.38 7.00
N LEU A 160 -23.00 -11.18 7.93
CA LEU A 160 -21.61 -11.12 8.39
C LEU A 160 -20.59 -11.30 7.26
N ALA A 161 -20.81 -12.26 6.35
CA ALA A 161 -19.89 -12.50 5.23
C ALA A 161 -19.84 -11.28 4.28
N GLU A 162 -21.00 -10.68 4.01
CA GLU A 162 -21.10 -9.49 3.17
C GLU A 162 -20.47 -8.27 3.85
N VAL A 163 -20.67 -8.10 5.16
CA VAL A 163 -20.04 -7.03 5.96
C VAL A 163 -18.52 -7.18 5.96
N LEU A 164 -17.97 -8.38 6.18
CA LEU A 164 -16.53 -8.62 6.18
C LEU A 164 -15.92 -8.32 4.80
N LYS A 165 -16.57 -8.76 3.71
CA LYS A 165 -16.16 -8.45 2.34
C LYS A 165 -16.21 -6.95 2.08
N GLY A 166 -17.32 -6.30 2.46
CA GLY A 166 -17.52 -4.86 2.30
C GLY A 166 -16.49 -4.03 3.06
N LEU A 167 -16.12 -4.42 4.27
CA LEU A 167 -15.05 -3.78 5.04
C LEU A 167 -13.68 -3.95 4.36
N GLY A 168 -13.43 -5.11 3.73
CA GLY A 168 -12.24 -5.32 2.91
C GLY A 168 -12.14 -4.30 1.77
N THR A 169 -13.20 -4.19 0.95
CA THR A 169 -13.26 -3.23 -0.15
C THR A 169 -13.24 -1.78 0.32
N LEU A 170 -13.95 -1.46 1.39
CA LEU A 170 -13.98 -0.10 1.96
C LEU A 170 -12.58 0.33 2.44
N GLY A 171 -11.87 -0.56 3.14
CA GLY A 171 -10.51 -0.30 3.61
C GLY A 171 -9.55 -0.05 2.45
N ASP A 172 -9.62 -0.86 1.39
CA ASP A 172 -8.81 -0.68 0.17
C ASP A 172 -9.07 0.67 -0.49
N LEU A 173 -10.34 1.03 -0.72
CA LEU A 173 -10.70 2.33 -1.32
C LEU A 173 -10.24 3.50 -0.47
N GLN A 174 -10.41 3.44 0.85
CA GLN A 174 -9.96 4.49 1.76
C GLN A 174 -8.43 4.61 1.75
N PHE A 175 -7.72 3.50 1.84
CA PHE A 175 -6.25 3.49 1.82
C PHE A 175 -5.71 4.10 0.54
N ARG A 176 -6.18 3.62 -0.60
CA ARG A 176 -5.70 4.01 -1.93
C ARG A 176 -6.11 5.43 -2.34
N SER A 177 -7.12 6.00 -1.68
CA SER A 177 -7.51 7.41 -1.82
C SER A 177 -6.90 8.33 -0.75
N ALA A 178 -5.94 7.83 0.03
CA ALA A 178 -5.23 8.52 1.11
C ALA A 178 -6.09 8.92 2.33
N ASP A 179 -7.28 8.34 2.51
CA ASP A 179 -8.03 8.37 3.77
C ASP A 179 -7.46 7.33 4.76
N LEU A 180 -6.22 7.57 5.22
CA LEU A 180 -5.49 6.62 6.09
C LEU A 180 -6.18 6.41 7.45
N ALA A 181 -6.81 7.45 7.99
CA ALA A 181 -7.54 7.37 9.25
C ALA A 181 -8.80 6.50 9.10
N GLY A 182 -9.56 6.70 8.02
CA GLY A 182 -10.69 5.86 7.68
C GLY A 182 -10.29 4.41 7.42
N ALA A 183 -9.23 4.18 6.63
CA ALA A 183 -8.71 2.85 6.34
C ALA A 183 -8.26 2.10 7.60
N SER A 184 -7.51 2.77 8.49
CA SER A 184 -7.08 2.21 9.78
C SER A 184 -8.27 1.77 10.62
N THR A 185 -9.29 2.64 10.72
CA THR A 185 -10.53 2.35 11.48
C THR A 185 -11.26 1.14 10.88
N THR A 186 -11.36 1.08 9.56
CA THR A 186 -12.01 -0.03 8.84
C THR A 186 -11.28 -1.35 9.04
N HIS A 187 -9.94 -1.36 8.96
CA HIS A 187 -9.13 -2.56 9.23
C HIS A 187 -9.25 -3.02 10.68
N GLN A 188 -9.16 -2.10 11.64
CA GLN A 188 -9.36 -2.41 13.07
C GLN A 188 -10.74 -3.01 13.33
N ARG A 189 -11.79 -2.46 12.72
CA ARG A 189 -13.16 -2.98 12.82
C ARG A 189 -13.28 -4.40 12.23
N ARG A 190 -12.68 -4.64 11.06
CA ARG A 190 -12.67 -5.98 10.43
C ARG A 190 -11.94 -6.99 11.32
N ILE A 191 -10.77 -6.62 11.86
CA ILE A 191 -10.03 -7.44 12.83
C ILE A 191 -10.87 -7.76 14.07
N ALA A 192 -11.54 -6.75 14.66
CA ALA A 192 -12.37 -6.94 15.84
C ALA A 192 -13.54 -7.91 15.58
N LEU A 193 -14.21 -7.79 14.43
CA LEU A 193 -15.27 -8.73 14.03
C LEU A 193 -14.74 -10.15 13.84
N MET A 194 -13.57 -10.31 13.21
CA MET A 194 -12.97 -11.64 13.04
C MET A 194 -12.55 -12.25 14.37
N LYS A 195 -11.97 -11.47 15.29
CA LYS A 195 -11.63 -11.93 16.65
C LYS A 195 -12.86 -12.44 17.40
N ASP A 196 -14.01 -11.79 17.24
CA ASP A 196 -15.27 -12.23 17.85
C ASP A 196 -15.86 -13.48 17.17
N LEU A 197 -15.72 -13.58 15.84
CA LEU A 197 -16.24 -14.68 15.03
C LEU A 197 -15.46 -15.99 15.23
N ILE A 198 -14.13 -15.94 15.21
CA ILE A 198 -13.25 -17.12 15.15
C ILE A 198 -13.59 -18.16 16.24
N PRO A 199 -13.77 -17.79 17.53
CA PRO A 199 -14.10 -18.77 18.57
C PRO A 199 -15.47 -19.45 18.39
N ARG A 200 -16.37 -18.85 17.60
CA ARG A 200 -17.76 -19.29 17.42
C ARG A 200 -17.96 -20.19 16.20
N VAL A 201 -16.98 -20.26 15.29
CA VAL A 201 -17.03 -21.15 14.13
C VAL A 201 -16.43 -22.53 14.47
N SER A 202 -16.65 -23.50 13.57
CA SER A 202 -16.07 -24.84 13.73
C SER A 202 -14.54 -24.79 13.82
N LYS A 203 -13.96 -25.64 14.67
CA LYS A 203 -12.49 -25.74 14.85
C LYS A 203 -11.72 -25.92 13.54
N ARG A 204 -12.34 -26.55 12.54
CA ARG A 204 -11.78 -26.74 11.20
C ARG A 204 -11.53 -25.41 10.46
N LEU A 205 -12.38 -24.40 10.66
CA LEU A 205 -12.29 -23.10 9.98
C LEU A 205 -11.43 -22.08 10.73
N GLN A 206 -11.17 -22.30 12.01
CA GLN A 206 -10.43 -21.36 12.86
C GLN A 206 -9.02 -21.03 12.33
N PRO A 207 -8.20 -22.00 11.85
CA PRO A 207 -6.87 -21.68 11.34
C PRO A 207 -6.90 -20.74 10.14
N ALA A 208 -7.74 -21.02 9.14
CA ALA A 208 -7.84 -20.20 7.93
C ALA A 208 -8.34 -18.78 8.22
N LEU A 209 -9.32 -18.63 9.12
CA LEU A 209 -9.82 -17.31 9.51
C LEU A 209 -8.83 -16.55 10.39
N THR A 210 -8.04 -17.25 11.21
CA THR A 210 -6.97 -16.64 12.01
C THR A 210 -5.87 -16.13 11.09
N ASP A 211 -5.48 -16.92 10.09
CA ASP A 211 -4.52 -16.55 9.06
C ASP A 211 -4.96 -15.32 8.28
N GLU A 212 -6.22 -15.29 7.80
CA GLU A 212 -6.78 -14.11 7.13
C GLU A 212 -6.81 -12.88 8.05
N MET A 213 -7.19 -13.04 9.32
CA MET A 213 -7.21 -11.94 10.29
C MET A 213 -5.80 -11.38 10.54
N GLN A 214 -4.79 -12.25 10.63
CA GLN A 214 -3.40 -11.85 10.76
C GLN A 214 -2.94 -11.09 9.52
N ALA A 215 -3.26 -11.56 8.31
CA ALA A 215 -2.92 -10.85 7.06
C ALA A 215 -3.49 -9.43 6.99
N ILE A 216 -4.68 -9.15 7.55
CA ILE A 216 -5.24 -7.79 7.61
C ILE A 216 -4.34 -6.82 8.39
N HIS A 217 -3.56 -7.31 9.36
CA HIS A 217 -2.65 -6.45 10.10
C HIS A 217 -1.52 -5.89 9.23
N TYR A 218 -1.21 -6.50 8.08
CA TYR A 218 -0.25 -5.95 7.12
C TYR A 218 -0.74 -4.60 6.58
N ASN A 219 -1.99 -4.56 6.09
CA ASN A 219 -2.60 -3.33 5.58
C ASN A 219 -2.77 -2.28 6.69
N LEU A 220 -3.07 -2.71 7.91
CA LEU A 220 -3.10 -1.83 9.07
C LEU A 220 -1.71 -1.25 9.37
N ALA A 221 -0.65 -2.05 9.29
CA ALA A 221 0.72 -1.59 9.47
C ALA A 221 1.09 -0.51 8.43
N CYS A 222 0.73 -0.71 7.16
CA CYS A 222 0.93 0.30 6.11
C CYS A 222 0.20 1.61 6.43
N CYS A 223 -1.07 1.54 6.86
CA CYS A 223 -1.82 2.74 7.25
C CYS A 223 -1.16 3.49 8.42
N LEU A 224 -0.71 2.75 9.44
CA LEU A 224 -0.10 3.29 10.66
C LEU A 224 1.26 3.92 10.36
N ALA A 225 2.08 3.24 9.55
CA ALA A 225 3.39 3.73 9.11
C ALA A 225 3.27 5.06 8.35
N LEU A 226 2.39 5.11 7.34
CA LEU A 226 2.10 6.32 6.57
C LEU A 226 1.50 7.45 7.41
N SER A 227 0.84 7.11 8.53
CA SER A 227 0.29 8.09 9.49
C SER A 227 1.30 8.54 10.56
N GLY A 228 2.55 8.05 10.51
CA GLY A 228 3.60 8.38 11.48
C GLY A 228 3.48 7.65 12.83
N LYS A 229 2.59 6.66 12.94
CA LYS A 229 2.39 5.85 14.16
C LYS A 229 3.31 4.64 14.17
N VAL A 230 4.62 4.91 14.20
CA VAL A 230 5.67 3.90 13.94
C VAL A 230 5.61 2.72 14.92
N GLU A 231 5.44 2.98 16.23
CA GLU A 231 5.35 1.91 17.24
C GLU A 231 4.14 0.99 17.01
N GLU A 232 2.96 1.56 16.76
CA GLU A 232 1.75 0.79 16.44
C GLU A 232 1.94 -0.03 15.15
N ALA A 233 2.67 0.54 14.16
CA ALA A 233 2.95 -0.11 12.90
C ALA A 233 3.90 -1.31 13.04
N PHE A 234 4.92 -1.23 13.90
CA PHE A 234 5.78 -2.37 14.22
C PHE A 234 4.99 -3.54 14.80
N GLU A 235 4.07 -3.27 15.72
CA GLU A 235 3.23 -4.32 16.31
C GLU A 235 2.28 -4.94 15.29
N ALA A 236 1.64 -4.11 14.45
CA ALA A 236 0.78 -4.62 13.38
C ALA A 236 1.58 -5.47 12.37
N ALA A 237 2.77 -5.03 11.96
CA ALA A 237 3.65 -5.78 11.06
C ALA A 237 4.05 -7.13 11.68
N ARG A 238 4.41 -7.15 12.97
CA ARG A 238 4.75 -8.37 13.71
C ARG A 238 3.59 -9.37 13.73
N ILE A 239 2.37 -8.91 13.99
CA ILE A 239 1.18 -9.78 13.96
C ILE A 239 0.92 -10.30 12.54
N SER A 240 1.14 -9.47 11.52
CA SER A 240 0.89 -9.87 10.13
C SER A 240 1.79 -11.01 9.65
N LEU A 241 3.03 -11.06 10.14
CA LEU A 241 4.01 -12.11 9.84
C LEU A 241 3.64 -13.48 10.42
N LEU A 242 2.64 -13.54 11.30
CA LEU A 242 2.07 -14.82 11.73
C LEU A 242 1.17 -15.46 10.65
N SER A 243 0.75 -14.68 9.64
CA SER A 243 0.04 -15.22 8.48
C SER A 243 0.99 -15.92 7.50
N SER A 244 0.55 -17.06 6.99
CA SER A 244 1.17 -17.82 5.90
C SER A 244 1.28 -17.04 4.58
N THR A 245 0.50 -15.97 4.40
CA THR A 245 0.49 -15.18 3.17
C THR A 245 1.44 -13.98 3.18
N ILE A 246 1.92 -13.58 4.36
CA ILE A 246 2.78 -12.41 4.53
C ILE A 246 4.21 -12.88 4.77
N ARG A 247 5.12 -12.47 3.88
CA ARG A 247 6.54 -12.80 3.98
C ARG A 247 7.31 -11.61 4.52
N ILE A 248 8.36 -11.87 5.31
CA ILE A 248 9.26 -10.81 5.78
C ILE A 248 9.85 -9.98 4.64
N THR A 249 10.08 -10.60 3.48
CA THR A 249 10.59 -9.92 2.28
C THR A 249 9.64 -8.87 1.73
N MET A 250 8.32 -8.97 1.99
CA MET A 250 7.36 -7.92 1.64
C MET A 250 7.60 -6.67 2.50
N VAL A 251 7.73 -6.86 3.82
CA VAL A 251 7.96 -5.78 4.80
C VAL A 251 9.28 -5.04 4.53
N GLU A 252 10.28 -5.74 4.03
CA GLU A 252 11.60 -5.18 3.69
C GLU A 252 11.56 -4.21 2.50
N VAL A 253 10.67 -4.43 1.53
CA VAL A 253 10.63 -3.63 0.29
C VAL A 253 9.45 -2.67 0.22
N ASP A 254 8.37 -2.92 0.96
CA ASP A 254 7.13 -2.15 0.84
C ASP A 254 7.36 -0.67 1.19
N GLY A 255 7.21 0.23 0.21
CA GLY A 255 7.42 1.65 0.41
C GLY A 255 6.46 2.28 1.43
N ASP A 256 5.27 1.71 1.64
CA ASP A 256 4.34 2.20 2.66
C ASP A 256 4.85 1.95 4.09
N LEU A 257 5.74 0.97 4.26
CA LEU A 257 6.42 0.64 5.52
C LEU A 257 7.80 1.29 5.66
N ARG A 258 8.16 2.24 4.78
CA ARG A 258 9.45 2.93 4.80
C ARG A 258 9.78 3.55 6.17
N ALA A 259 8.78 4.11 6.86
CA ALA A 259 8.97 4.71 8.18
C ALA A 259 9.53 3.73 9.22
N LEU A 260 9.18 2.43 9.13
CA LEU A 260 9.73 1.41 10.02
C LEU A 260 11.21 1.19 9.73
N ARG A 261 11.61 1.20 8.45
CA ARG A 261 13.01 0.99 8.02
C ARG A 261 13.94 2.13 8.37
N GLU A 262 13.40 3.34 8.49
CA GLU A 262 14.13 4.53 8.89
C GLU A 262 14.22 4.67 10.43
N ASP A 263 13.48 3.86 11.18
CA ASP A 263 13.49 3.88 12.64
C ASP A 263 14.75 3.18 13.22
N PRO A 264 15.39 3.73 14.28
CA PRO A 264 16.57 3.14 14.88
C PRO A 264 16.40 1.67 15.35
N GLN A 265 15.19 1.25 15.70
CA GLN A 265 14.92 -0.10 16.19
C GLN A 265 14.79 -1.14 15.07
N TRP A 266 14.73 -0.71 13.80
CA TRP A 266 14.52 -1.59 12.65
C TRP A 266 15.46 -2.79 12.59
N GLY A 267 16.76 -2.55 12.77
CA GLY A 267 17.78 -3.59 12.62
C GLY A 267 17.62 -4.73 13.63
N GLU A 268 17.34 -4.37 14.89
CA GLU A 268 17.08 -5.34 15.95
C GLU A 268 15.74 -6.06 15.70
N TRP A 269 14.68 -5.31 15.39
CA TRP A 269 13.36 -5.85 15.11
C TRP A 269 13.39 -6.85 13.96
N LEU A 270 14.06 -6.52 12.85
CA LEU A 270 14.15 -7.38 11.67
C LEU A 270 14.91 -8.67 11.96
N LEU A 271 16.01 -8.59 12.73
CA LEU A 271 16.76 -9.77 13.15
C LEU A 271 15.88 -10.70 14.00
N GLN A 272 15.13 -10.15 14.95
CA GLN A 272 14.19 -10.91 15.77
C GLN A 272 13.13 -11.61 14.91
N GLN A 273 12.52 -10.91 13.95
CA GLN A 273 11.48 -11.50 13.08
C GLN A 273 12.04 -12.61 12.19
N ARG A 274 13.25 -12.45 11.64
CA ARG A 274 13.88 -13.49 10.81
C ARG A 274 14.20 -14.76 11.62
N LEU A 275 14.67 -14.60 12.85
CA LEU A 275 14.94 -15.74 13.74
C LEU A 275 13.64 -16.50 14.06
N LEU A 276 12.56 -15.78 14.39
CA LEU A 276 11.25 -16.40 14.66
C LEU A 276 10.71 -17.16 13.43
N HIS A 277 10.84 -16.58 12.23
CA HIS A 277 10.43 -17.26 11.01
C HIS A 277 11.27 -18.51 10.71
N GLN A 278 12.59 -18.47 10.92
CA GLN A 278 13.47 -19.63 10.71
C GLN A 278 13.17 -20.77 11.70
N SER A 279 12.92 -20.46 12.98
CA SER A 279 12.55 -21.47 13.98
C SER A 279 11.21 -22.13 13.67
N SER A 280 10.23 -21.37 13.17
CA SER A 280 8.92 -21.94 12.76
C SER A 280 8.99 -22.85 11.54
N ALA A 281 10.00 -22.68 10.67
CA ALA A 281 10.20 -23.53 9.49
C ALA A 281 10.90 -24.87 9.83
N GLN A 282 11.73 -24.89 10.89
CA GLN A 282 12.45 -26.10 11.32
C GLN A 282 11.60 -27.09 12.12
N GLU A 283 10.51 -26.65 12.76
CA GLU A 283 9.59 -27.54 13.50
C GLU A 283 8.74 -28.46 12.59
N PHE A 284 8.73 -28.24 11.26
CA PHE A 284 7.99 -29.07 10.30
C PHE A 284 8.83 -30.14 9.58
N GLU A 285 10.13 -30.23 9.84
CA GLU A 285 10.97 -31.36 9.39
C GLU A 285 11.00 -32.47 10.45
N GLU A 286 9.87 -33.18 10.64
CA GLU A 286 9.94 -34.49 11.28
C GLU A 286 10.59 -35.50 10.31
N PRO A 287 11.61 -36.26 10.74
CA PRO A 287 12.28 -37.23 9.86
C PRO A 287 11.32 -38.37 9.52
N GLU A 288 11.16 -38.65 8.21
CA GLU A 288 10.37 -39.77 7.71
C GLU A 288 10.68 -41.07 8.49
N PRO A 289 9.66 -41.82 8.95
CA PRO A 289 9.89 -43.10 9.59
C PRO A 289 10.44 -44.07 8.54
N LYS A 290 11.69 -44.50 8.75
CA LYS A 290 12.34 -45.55 7.95
C LYS A 290 11.46 -46.80 7.93
N GLU A 291 10.79 -47.04 6.82
CA GLU A 291 10.10 -48.30 6.56
C GLU A 291 11.10 -49.45 6.66
N LYS A 292 10.87 -50.33 7.64
CA LYS A 292 11.58 -51.60 7.75
C LYS A 292 11.07 -52.51 6.64
N GLN A 293 11.88 -52.66 5.60
CA GLN A 293 11.73 -53.74 4.62
C GLN A 293 11.76 -55.10 5.35
N ARG A 294 10.68 -55.86 5.21
CA ARG A 294 10.64 -57.32 5.38
C ARG A 294 9.78 -57.91 4.28
#